data_AF-A0A060CBP9-F1
#
_entry.id   AF-A0A060CBP9-F1
#
_cell.length_a   1.000
_cell.length_b   1.000
_cell.length_c   1.000
_cell.angle_alpha   90.00
_cell.angle_beta   90.00
_cell.angle_gamma   90.00
#
_symmetry.space_group_name_H-M   'P 1'
#
loop_
_entity.id
_entity.type
_entity.pdbx_description
1 polymer ?
#
loop_
_entity_poly.entity_id
_entity_poly.type
_entity_poly.pdbx_seq_one_letter_code
_entity_poly.pdbx_strand_id
1 'polypeptide(L)'
;CGTGTACTTRAIGGRHEELIPDGQLCSGGQTEGGRYDYMDTPGGWYATGVDHQFTLTLTDGANHGADYLRIYVSKPGYDPMTEPLTWDDLDLIKVTDPYPTQSPYVTDVDLTGYDGRAVLYTIWQASHADQPYYLCSDINIGGGDIVGDGPVD
;
A
#
# COMPACT_ATOMS: atom_id res chain seq x y z
N CYS A 1 -11.81 -8.62 21.32
CA CYS A 1 -12.95 -9.13 20.53
C CYS A 1 -14.05 -9.63 21.46
N GLY A 2 -15.29 -9.23 21.18
CA GLY A 2 -16.48 -9.69 21.91
C GLY A 2 -16.66 -11.20 21.78
N THR A 3 -17.24 -11.78 22.82
CA THR A 3 -17.35 -13.21 23.10
C THR A 3 -17.86 -14.06 21.93
N GLY A 4 -17.09 -15.06 21.49
CA GLY A 4 -17.65 -16.29 20.91
C GLY A 4 -17.17 -16.78 19.54
N THR A 5 -16.20 -16.14 18.89
CA THR A 5 -15.57 -16.71 17.68
C THR A 5 -14.07 -16.49 17.75
N ALA A 6 -13.31 -17.53 17.39
CA ALA A 6 -11.85 -17.50 17.44
C ALA A 6 -11.29 -16.27 16.69
N CYS A 7 -10.37 -15.54 17.33
CA CYS A 7 -9.49 -14.55 16.68
C CYS A 7 -8.48 -15.27 15.77
N THR A 8 -8.94 -16.01 14.78
CA THR A 8 -8.11 -16.36 13.63
C THR A 8 -8.25 -15.22 12.65
N THR A 9 -7.14 -14.57 12.29
CA THR A 9 -7.06 -13.72 11.11
C THR A 9 -7.76 -14.44 9.97
N ARG A 10 -8.86 -13.89 9.46
CA ARG A 10 -9.56 -14.50 8.34
C ARG A 10 -8.58 -14.47 7.17
N ALA A 11 -8.24 -15.65 6.66
CA ALA A 11 -7.52 -15.81 5.40
C ALA A 11 -8.16 -14.88 4.33
N ILE A 12 -7.39 -13.93 3.79
CA ILE A 12 -7.89 -12.91 2.86
C ILE A 12 -8.36 -13.59 1.57
N GLY A 13 -7.69 -14.66 1.13
CA GLY A 13 -8.05 -15.46 -0.03
C GLY A 13 -8.23 -14.61 -1.28
N GLY A 14 -7.35 -13.62 -1.46
CA GLY A 14 -7.38 -12.65 -2.57
C GLY A 14 -8.51 -11.62 -2.54
N ARG A 15 -9.41 -11.63 -1.53
CA ARG A 15 -10.56 -10.71 -1.43
C ARG A 15 -10.19 -9.43 -0.68
N HIS A 16 -9.15 -8.74 -1.15
CA HIS A 16 -8.62 -7.56 -0.48
C HIS A 16 -9.67 -6.45 -0.36
N GLU A 17 -10.35 -6.13 -1.46
CA GLU A 17 -11.36 -5.06 -1.53
C GLU A 17 -12.60 -5.35 -0.68
N GLU A 18 -12.95 -6.63 -0.49
CA GLU A 18 -14.09 -7.03 0.35
C GLU A 18 -13.77 -6.91 1.85
N LEU A 19 -12.50 -7.11 2.23
CA LEU A 19 -12.10 -7.34 3.62
C LEU A 19 -11.31 -6.21 4.25
N ILE A 20 -10.77 -5.32 3.43
CA ILE A 20 -10.14 -4.08 3.87
C ILE A 20 -11.13 -2.95 3.58
N PRO A 21 -11.82 -2.40 4.59
CA PRO A 21 -12.76 -1.32 4.40
C PRO A 21 -12.09 -0.05 3.86
N ASP A 22 -12.87 0.77 3.15
CA ASP A 22 -12.46 2.13 2.78
C ASP A 22 -12.03 2.94 4.01
N GLY A 23 -10.98 3.74 3.86
CA GLY A 23 -10.34 4.47 4.95
C GLY A 23 -9.55 3.60 5.93
N GLN A 24 -9.31 2.32 5.61
CA GLN A 24 -8.47 1.41 6.40
C GLN A 24 -7.39 0.71 5.56
N LEU A 25 -7.07 1.26 4.40
CA LEU A 25 -6.16 0.64 3.44
C LEU A 25 -4.72 0.60 3.98
N CYS A 26 -4.27 1.68 4.62
CA CYS A 26 -2.90 1.83 5.08
C CYS A 26 -2.63 1.09 6.41
N SER A 27 -3.67 0.86 7.23
CA SER A 27 -3.60 -0.05 8.38
C SER A 27 -3.84 -1.52 8.03
N GLY A 28 -4.18 -1.83 6.77
CA GLY A 28 -4.56 -3.19 6.36
C GLY A 28 -5.81 -3.70 7.10
N GLY A 29 -6.81 -2.84 7.29
CA GLY A 29 -8.07 -3.18 7.96
C GLY A 29 -7.94 -3.23 9.49
N GLN A 30 -7.22 -2.27 10.07
CA GLN A 30 -6.93 -2.20 11.51
C GLN A 30 -6.26 -3.49 12.05
N THR A 31 -5.35 -4.04 11.24
CA THR A 31 -4.71 -5.32 11.53
C THR A 31 -3.87 -5.27 12.81
N GLU A 32 -3.50 -6.44 13.33
CA GLU A 32 -2.68 -6.57 14.54
C GLU A 32 -3.27 -5.85 15.77
N GLY A 33 -4.61 -5.80 15.85
CA GLY A 33 -5.34 -5.18 16.96
C GLY A 33 -5.28 -3.66 16.95
N GLY A 34 -5.29 -3.05 15.75
CA GLY A 34 -5.27 -1.61 15.55
C GLY A 34 -3.89 -0.96 15.70
N ARG A 35 -2.82 -1.76 15.61
CA ARG A 35 -1.44 -1.27 15.78
C ARG A 35 -1.09 -0.17 14.77
N TYR A 36 -1.68 -0.25 13.58
CA TYR A 36 -1.34 0.59 12.43
C TYR A 36 -2.43 1.61 12.08
N ASP A 37 -3.46 1.78 12.93
CA ASP A 37 -4.62 2.65 12.65
C ASP A 37 -4.23 4.11 12.37
N TYR A 38 -3.12 4.57 12.93
CA TYR A 38 -2.64 5.92 12.69
C TYR A 38 -2.29 6.18 11.22
N MET A 39 -1.88 5.14 10.50
CA MET A 39 -1.52 5.21 9.07
C MET A 39 -2.73 5.53 8.18
N ASP A 40 -3.95 5.40 8.68
CA ASP A 40 -5.17 5.77 7.96
C ASP A 40 -5.53 7.26 8.08
N THR A 41 -4.77 8.04 8.87
CA THR A 41 -5.08 9.45 9.14
C THR A 41 -4.71 10.32 7.94
N PRO A 42 -5.65 11.05 7.31
CA PRO A 42 -5.31 12.03 6.28
C PRO A 42 -4.42 13.14 6.85
N GLY A 43 -3.45 13.59 6.06
CA GLY A 43 -2.56 14.66 6.53
C GLY A 43 -1.35 14.91 5.65
N GLY A 44 -0.54 15.87 6.10
CA GLY A 44 0.72 16.26 5.45
C GLY A 44 1.85 15.27 5.71
N TRP A 45 1.66 13.99 5.42
CA TRP A 45 2.73 12.99 5.46
C TRP A 45 3.90 13.42 4.58
N TYR A 46 5.12 13.02 4.93
CA TYR A 46 6.26 13.24 4.04
C TYR A 46 6.04 12.48 2.73
N ALA A 47 6.16 13.18 1.59
CA ALA A 47 6.01 12.57 0.27
C ALA A 47 7.36 12.54 -0.44
N THR A 48 7.78 11.37 -0.90
CA THR A 48 9.05 11.19 -1.61
C THR A 48 8.92 11.67 -3.06
N GLY A 49 9.84 12.51 -3.52
CA GLY A 49 9.91 12.90 -4.93
C GLY A 49 10.28 11.71 -5.81
N VAL A 50 9.48 11.42 -6.84
CA VAL A 50 9.74 10.32 -7.78
C VAL A 50 9.62 10.81 -9.22
N ASP A 51 10.45 10.25 -10.10
CA ASP A 51 10.25 10.40 -11.54
C ASP A 51 8.98 9.66 -11.99
N HIS A 52 8.42 10.01 -13.14
CA HIS A 52 7.25 9.30 -13.70
C HIS A 52 7.52 7.81 -13.95
N GLN A 53 8.78 7.43 -14.13
CA GLN A 53 9.20 6.04 -14.24
C GLN A 53 10.30 5.78 -13.21
N PHE A 54 10.06 4.81 -12.32
CA PHE A 54 11.00 4.46 -11.27
C PHE A 54 10.95 2.97 -10.96
N THR A 55 11.86 2.53 -10.09
CA THR A 55 11.93 1.15 -9.61
C THR A 55 11.38 1.06 -8.21
N LEU A 56 10.34 0.24 -8.02
CA LEU A 56 9.90 -0.18 -6.70
C LEU A 56 10.76 -1.33 -6.20
N THR A 57 11.23 -1.22 -4.95
CA THR A 57 11.99 -2.26 -4.25
C THR A 57 11.28 -2.62 -2.95
N LEU A 58 10.83 -3.86 -2.84
CA LEU A 58 10.28 -4.42 -1.60
C LEU A 58 11.34 -5.33 -0.96
N THR A 59 11.73 -5.03 0.28
CA THR A 59 12.68 -5.85 1.03
C THR A 59 11.94 -6.80 1.97
N ASP A 60 12.14 -8.09 1.76
CA ASP A 60 11.64 -9.14 2.63
C ASP A 60 12.80 -9.73 3.45
N GLY A 61 12.74 -9.59 4.77
CA GLY A 61 13.78 -10.11 5.67
C GLY A 61 13.75 -11.63 5.85
N ALA A 62 12.67 -12.30 5.46
CA ALA A 62 12.44 -13.73 5.65
C ALA A 62 12.44 -14.53 4.34
N ASN A 63 12.54 -13.86 3.18
CA ASN A 63 12.53 -14.47 1.84
C ASN A 63 11.31 -15.37 1.61
N HIS A 64 10.13 -14.90 1.98
CA HIS A 64 8.85 -15.61 1.87
C HIS A 64 8.38 -15.86 0.44
N GLY A 65 8.96 -15.20 -0.56
CA GLY A 65 8.45 -15.14 -1.92
C GLY A 65 7.21 -14.26 -2.05
N ALA A 66 6.77 -14.05 -3.28
CA ALA A 66 5.54 -13.33 -3.57
C ALA A 66 4.76 -14.07 -4.65
N ASP A 67 3.49 -14.36 -4.40
CA ASP A 67 2.58 -14.84 -5.44
C ASP A 67 2.31 -13.74 -6.45
N TYR A 68 2.20 -12.50 -5.96
CA TYR A 68 2.13 -11.29 -6.74
C TYR A 68 2.43 -10.07 -5.86
N LEU A 69 2.84 -8.98 -6.52
CA LEU A 69 2.61 -7.62 -6.05
C LEU A 69 1.48 -7.01 -6.89
N ARG A 70 0.48 -6.40 -6.26
CA ARG A 70 -0.46 -5.47 -6.92
C ARG A 70 -0.10 -4.06 -6.52
N ILE A 71 0.18 -3.21 -7.50
CA ILE A 71 0.62 -1.85 -7.30
C ILE A 71 -0.46 -0.94 -7.86
N TYR A 72 -0.93 -0.03 -7.01
CA TYR A 72 -1.94 0.96 -7.31
C TYR A 72 -1.37 2.36 -7.08
N VAL A 73 -1.97 3.34 -7.73
CA VAL A 73 -1.73 4.77 -7.46
C VAL A 73 -3.07 5.46 -7.26
N SER A 74 -3.12 6.47 -6.40
CA SER A 74 -4.31 7.31 -6.27
C SER A 74 -4.59 8.10 -7.54
N LYS A 75 -5.87 8.18 -7.91
CA LYS A 75 -6.39 8.89 -9.07
C LYS A 75 -6.15 10.40 -8.97
N PRO A 76 -6.03 11.10 -10.11
CA PRO A 76 -6.08 12.55 -10.13
C PRO A 76 -7.36 13.07 -9.46
N GLY A 77 -7.19 13.99 -8.49
CA GLY A 77 -8.29 14.63 -7.77
C GLY A 77 -8.48 14.13 -6.33
N TYR A 78 -7.90 12.99 -5.95
CA TYR A 78 -7.80 12.58 -4.55
C TYR A 78 -6.82 13.48 -3.78
N ASP A 79 -7.23 13.98 -2.61
CA ASP A 79 -6.40 14.78 -1.72
C ASP A 79 -5.99 14.01 -0.45
N PRO A 80 -4.78 13.42 -0.40
CA PRO A 80 -4.30 12.68 0.77
C PRO A 80 -4.14 13.53 2.04
N MET A 81 -4.21 14.86 1.94
CA MET A 81 -4.13 15.73 3.11
C MET A 81 -5.46 15.83 3.86
N THR A 82 -6.59 15.57 3.19
CA THR A 82 -7.92 15.83 3.74
C THR A 82 -8.89 14.66 3.60
N GLU A 83 -8.61 13.72 2.71
CA GLU A 83 -9.49 12.61 2.39
C GLU A 83 -8.89 11.27 2.84
N PRO A 84 -9.68 10.38 3.46
CA PRO A 84 -9.25 9.01 3.73
C PRO A 84 -9.19 8.23 2.41
N LEU A 85 -8.14 7.44 2.22
CA LEU A 85 -7.96 6.63 1.02
C LEU A 85 -9.05 5.55 0.91
N THR A 86 -9.71 5.45 -0.24
CA THR A 86 -10.70 4.41 -0.55
C THR A 86 -10.26 3.56 -1.74
N TRP A 87 -10.89 2.41 -1.95
CA TRP A 87 -10.64 1.59 -3.15
C TRP A 87 -11.04 2.30 -4.44
N ASP A 88 -12.07 3.15 -4.39
CA ASP A 88 -12.53 3.92 -5.54
C ASP A 88 -11.56 5.05 -5.93
N ASP A 89 -10.65 5.45 -5.02
CA ASP A 89 -9.59 6.42 -5.30
C ASP A 89 -8.40 5.80 -6.03
N LEU A 90 -8.33 4.48 -6.18
CA LEU A 90 -7.15 3.79 -6.69
C LEU A 90 -7.32 3.32 -8.13
N ASP A 91 -6.24 3.46 -8.92
CA ASP A 91 -6.04 2.79 -10.20
C ASP A 91 -4.99 1.68 -10.04
N LEU A 92 -5.34 0.45 -10.46
CA LEU A 92 -4.38 -0.66 -10.53
C LEU A 92 -3.47 -0.44 -11.74
N ILE A 93 -2.20 -0.15 -11.49
CA ILE A 93 -1.22 0.13 -12.55
C ILE A 93 -0.36 -1.08 -12.90
N LYS A 94 -0.19 -2.03 -11.97
CA LYS A 94 0.62 -3.21 -12.21
C LYS A 94 0.24 -4.40 -11.34
N VAL A 95 0.30 -5.59 -11.94
CA VAL A 95 0.38 -6.87 -11.24
C VAL A 95 1.66 -7.56 -11.71
N THR A 96 2.51 -7.97 -10.79
CA THR A 96 3.75 -8.67 -11.14
C THR A 96 3.50 -10.16 -11.37
N ASP A 97 4.42 -10.80 -12.09
CA ASP A 97 4.61 -12.25 -11.97
C ASP A 97 5.07 -12.63 -10.54
N PRO A 98 4.98 -13.93 -10.17
CA PRO A 98 5.48 -14.39 -8.89
C PRO A 98 6.99 -14.19 -8.73
N TYR A 99 7.42 -13.87 -7.52
CA TYR A 99 8.83 -13.90 -7.13
C TYR A 99 9.13 -15.17 -6.34
N PRO A 100 10.26 -15.85 -6.61
CA PRO A 100 10.68 -16.98 -5.79
C PRO A 100 11.05 -16.50 -4.38
N THR A 101 11.38 -17.43 -3.48
CA THR A 101 11.88 -17.13 -2.14
C THR A 101 13.24 -16.42 -2.20
N GLN A 102 13.20 -15.11 -2.38
CA GLN A 102 14.35 -14.21 -2.54
C GLN A 102 14.02 -12.84 -1.93
N SER A 103 15.02 -11.97 -1.87
CA SER A 103 14.86 -10.58 -1.50
C SER A 103 16.01 -9.77 -2.13
N PRO A 104 15.77 -8.54 -2.64
CA PRO A 104 14.47 -7.87 -2.71
C PRO A 104 13.59 -8.35 -3.89
N TYR A 105 12.31 -7.95 -3.86
CA TYR A 105 11.43 -7.94 -5.04
C TYR A 105 11.54 -6.59 -5.73
N VAL A 106 11.83 -6.60 -7.03
CA VAL A 106 12.13 -5.39 -7.80
C VAL A 106 11.26 -5.37 -9.04
N THR A 107 10.57 -4.25 -9.26
CA THR A 107 9.70 -4.03 -10.43
C THR A 107 9.73 -2.58 -10.88
N ASP A 108 9.64 -2.35 -12.18
CA ASP A 108 9.37 -1.02 -12.74
C ASP A 108 7.94 -0.58 -12.38
N VAL A 109 7.79 0.74 -12.23
CA VAL A 109 6.52 1.46 -12.06
C VAL A 109 6.49 2.58 -13.10
N ASP A 110 5.39 2.68 -13.83
CA ASP A 110 5.14 3.73 -14.83
C ASP A 110 3.89 4.52 -14.43
N LEU A 111 4.10 5.80 -14.09
CA LEU A 111 3.08 6.77 -13.69
C LEU A 111 2.91 7.86 -14.77
N THR A 112 3.20 7.55 -16.03
CA THR A 112 2.90 8.47 -17.13
C THR A 112 1.41 8.81 -17.13
N GLY A 113 1.09 10.09 -16.98
CA GLY A 113 -0.30 10.58 -16.88
C GLY A 113 -0.77 10.89 -15.45
N TYR A 114 0.07 10.67 -14.44
CA TYR A 114 -0.12 11.13 -13.06
C TYR A 114 0.94 12.18 -12.74
N ASP A 115 0.60 13.14 -11.88
CA ASP A 115 1.49 14.22 -11.46
C ASP A 115 1.14 14.66 -10.03
N GLY A 116 2.14 15.19 -9.30
CA GLY A 116 1.94 15.78 -7.98
C GLY A 116 1.81 14.75 -6.85
N ARG A 117 1.23 15.19 -5.73
CA ARG A 117 1.12 14.39 -4.51
C ARG A 117 0.12 13.24 -4.72
N ALA A 118 0.54 12.02 -4.42
CA ALA A 118 -0.25 10.81 -4.57
C ALA A 118 0.13 9.77 -3.52
N VAL A 119 -0.73 8.76 -3.35
CA VAL A 119 -0.40 7.55 -2.57
C VAL A 119 -0.15 6.40 -3.55
N LEU A 120 1.03 5.78 -3.44
CA LEU A 120 1.31 4.49 -4.03
C LEU A 120 0.90 3.40 -3.04
N TYR A 121 -0.02 2.53 -3.43
CA TYR A 121 -0.52 1.45 -2.58
C TYR A 121 -0.06 0.11 -3.14
N THR A 122 0.69 -0.66 -2.35
CA THR A 122 1.23 -1.97 -2.75
C THR A 122 0.67 -3.06 -1.87
N ILE A 123 0.04 -4.06 -2.51
CA ILE A 123 -0.33 -5.32 -1.88
C ILE A 123 0.73 -6.35 -2.25
N TRP A 124 1.37 -6.94 -1.24
CA TRP A 124 2.24 -8.10 -1.41
C TRP A 124 1.55 -9.33 -0.86
N GLN A 125 1.19 -10.28 -1.72
CA GLN A 125 0.73 -11.60 -1.30
C GLN A 125 1.94 -12.53 -1.16
N ALA A 126 2.32 -12.88 0.07
CA ALA A 126 3.46 -13.77 0.29
C ALA A 126 3.13 -15.22 -0.11
N SER A 127 4.13 -15.97 -0.59
CA SER A 127 3.91 -17.33 -1.10
C SER A 127 3.88 -18.43 -0.03
N HIS A 128 4.42 -18.14 1.16
CA HIS A 128 4.54 -19.16 2.21
C HIS A 128 3.23 -19.46 2.96
N ALA A 129 2.25 -18.55 2.88
CA ALA A 129 0.93 -18.65 3.53
C ALA A 129 -0.06 -17.70 2.85
N ASP A 130 -1.36 -17.83 3.14
CA ASP A 130 -2.33 -16.78 2.79
C ASP A 130 -2.14 -15.56 3.71
N GLN A 131 -1.08 -14.81 3.45
CA GLN A 131 -0.65 -13.64 4.22
C GLN A 131 -0.32 -12.49 3.27
N PRO A 132 -1.24 -11.52 3.13
CA PRO A 132 -0.94 -10.28 2.44
C PRO A 132 -0.33 -9.24 3.38
N TYR A 133 0.46 -8.35 2.78
CA TYR A 133 0.96 -7.12 3.37
C TYR A 133 0.41 -5.94 2.57
N TYR A 134 0.04 -4.87 3.28
CA TYR A 134 -0.55 -3.65 2.73
C TYR A 134 0.39 -2.49 3.03
N LEU A 135 0.85 -1.80 2.00
CA LEU A 135 1.91 -0.80 2.09
C LEU A 135 1.46 0.48 1.41
N CYS A 136 1.32 1.57 2.17
CA CYS A 136 1.14 2.92 1.62
C CYS A 136 2.48 3.63 1.52
N SER A 137 2.68 4.41 0.45
CA SER A 137 3.83 5.29 0.28
C SER A 137 3.36 6.61 -0.32
N ASP A 138 3.48 7.70 0.43
CA ASP A 138 3.26 9.05 -0.08
C ASP A 138 4.38 9.43 -1.04
N ILE A 139 4.00 9.83 -2.25
CA ILE A 139 4.93 10.22 -3.33
C ILE A 139 4.54 11.57 -3.93
N ASN A 140 5.50 12.23 -4.55
CA ASN A 140 5.30 13.43 -5.36
C ASN A 140 5.84 13.16 -6.77
N ILE A 141 4.94 12.91 -7.71
CA ILE A 141 5.25 12.44 -9.06
C ILE A 141 5.70 13.62 -9.92
N GLY A 142 6.89 13.52 -10.52
CA GLY A 142 7.49 14.57 -11.34
C GLY A 142 7.99 15.77 -10.54
N GLY A 143 8.02 15.68 -9.20
CA GLY A 143 8.47 16.73 -8.30
C GLY A 143 9.53 16.25 -7.30
N GLY A 144 10.08 17.19 -6.52
CA GLY A 144 10.95 16.86 -5.40
C GLY A 144 10.18 16.45 -4.15
N ASP A 145 10.89 16.11 -3.08
CA ASP A 145 10.28 15.75 -1.81
C ASP A 145 9.35 16.85 -1.27
N ILE A 146 8.23 16.44 -0.69
CA ILE A 146 7.32 17.30 0.05
C ILE A 146 7.46 16.96 1.53
N VAL A 147 8.09 17.87 2.28
CA VAL A 147 8.05 17.83 3.73
C VAL A 147 6.74 18.48 4.16
N GLY A 148 5.74 17.66 4.49
CA GLY A 148 4.52 18.17 5.08
C GLY A 148 4.70 18.44 6.57
N ASP A 149 3.74 19.17 7.17
CA ASP A 149 3.69 19.43 8.61
C ASP A 149 3.16 18.21 9.41
N GLY A 150 2.97 17.08 8.73
CA GLY A 150 2.53 15.83 9.31
C GLY A 150 3.67 15.03 9.95
N PRO A 151 3.35 13.86 10.52
CA PRO A 151 4.33 12.97 11.12
C PRO A 151 5.34 12.51 10.06
N VAL A 152 6.61 12.50 10.45
CA VAL A 152 7.64 11.73 9.76
C VAL A 152 7.66 10.34 10.39
N ASP A 153 7.60 9.29 9.57
CA ASP A 153 7.78 7.89 10.01
C ASP A 153 9.19 7.63 10.58
#